data_AF-A0A353PGF1-F1
#
_entry.id   AF-A0A353PGF1-F1
#
_cell.length_a   1.000
_cell.length_b   1.000
_cell.length_c   1.000
_cell.angle_alpha   90.00
_cell.angle_beta   90.00
_cell.angle_gamma   90.00
#
_symmetry.space_group_name_H-M   'P 1'
#
loop_
_entity.id
_entity.type
_entity.pdbx_description
1 polymer ?
#
loop_
_entity_poly.entity_id
_entity_poly.type
_entity_poly.pdbx_seq_one_letter_code
_entity_poly.pdbx_strand_id
1 'polypeptide(L)'
;MVTGSSASDLPLPSEAALAHSARLCAHIAAEVAQSGGRIGFDRYMELALYAPGLGYYSAGATKFGAEGDFVTAPELTPLFGRTLAAPCAHWLER
;
A
#
# COMPACT_ATOMS: atom_id res chain seq x y z
N MET A 1 -7.58 1.02 29.29
CA MET A 1 -7.02 -0.33 29.15
C MET A 1 -7.44 -0.82 27.76
N VAL A 2 -6.60 -0.62 26.74
CA VAL A 2 -6.88 -1.07 25.37
C VAL A 2 -6.45 -2.53 25.29
N THR A 3 -7.41 -3.43 25.18
CA THR A 3 -7.20 -4.85 24.90
C THR A 3 -6.70 -4.99 23.47
N GLY A 4 -5.58 -5.71 23.28
CA GLY A 4 -4.94 -5.88 21.97
C GLY A 4 -5.87 -6.48 20.92
N SER A 5 -5.89 -5.86 19.73
CA SER A 5 -6.53 -6.40 18.54
C SER A 5 -5.82 -7.68 18.12
N SER A 6 -6.52 -8.81 18.13
CA SER A 6 -6.08 -10.00 17.40
C SER A 6 -6.35 -9.80 15.90
N ALA A 7 -5.74 -10.59 15.02
CA ALA A 7 -5.96 -10.56 13.56
C ALA A 7 -7.43 -10.84 13.11
N SER A 8 -8.35 -11.05 14.07
CA SER A 8 -9.71 -11.54 13.84
C SER A 8 -10.75 -10.45 13.48
N ASP A 9 -10.38 -9.17 13.47
CA ASP A 9 -11.31 -8.05 13.21
C ASP A 9 -11.16 -7.41 11.81
N LEU A 10 -10.32 -7.97 10.94
CA LEU A 10 -10.13 -7.45 9.59
C LEU A 10 -11.22 -7.97 8.63
N PRO A 11 -11.72 -7.13 7.71
CA PRO A 11 -12.70 -7.57 6.73
C PRO A 11 -12.12 -8.67 5.84
N LEU A 12 -12.92 -9.69 5.56
CA LEU A 12 -12.53 -10.76 4.64
C LEU A 12 -12.43 -10.20 3.21
N PRO A 13 -11.28 -10.36 2.53
CA PRO A 13 -11.14 -9.97 1.14
C PRO A 13 -12.02 -10.82 0.22
N SER A 14 -12.34 -10.29 -0.96
CA SER A 14 -13.02 -11.06 -2.01
C SER A 14 -12.17 -12.26 -2.46
N GLU A 15 -12.81 -13.27 -3.07
CA GLU A 15 -12.10 -14.44 -3.61
C GLU A 15 -11.01 -14.05 -4.62
N ALA A 16 -11.29 -13.07 -5.48
CA ALA A 16 -10.32 -12.54 -6.44
C ALA A 16 -9.11 -11.88 -5.73
N ALA A 17 -9.35 -11.13 -4.65
CA ALA A 17 -8.30 -10.51 -3.86
C ALA A 17 -7.46 -11.55 -3.11
N LEU A 18 -8.09 -12.60 -2.55
CA LEU A 18 -7.40 -13.72 -1.92
C LEU A 18 -6.53 -14.48 -2.93
N ALA A 19 -7.06 -14.78 -4.11
CA ALA A 19 -6.29 -15.44 -5.18
C ALA A 19 -5.11 -14.57 -5.65
N HIS A 20 -5.27 -13.25 -5.70
CA HIS A 20 -4.19 -12.32 -5.99
C HIS A 20 -3.11 -12.33 -4.91
N SER A 21 -3.52 -12.22 -3.63
CA SER A 21 -2.62 -12.29 -2.48
C SER A 21 -1.84 -13.61 -2.44
N ALA A 22 -2.49 -14.73 -2.76
CA ALA A 22 -1.83 -16.04 -2.81
C ALA A 22 -0.71 -16.09 -3.87
N ARG A 23 -0.90 -15.48 -5.05
CA ARG A 23 0.15 -15.38 -6.07
C ARG A 23 1.33 -14.53 -5.61
N LEU A 24 1.05 -13.41 -4.94
CA LEU A 24 2.09 -12.56 -4.37
C LEU A 24 2.87 -13.29 -3.26
N CYS A 25 2.19 -14.00 -2.36
CA CYS A 25 2.83 -14.82 -1.33
C CYS A 25 3.75 -15.89 -1.94
N ALA A 26 3.29 -16.57 -3.00
CA ALA A 26 4.11 -17.56 -3.71
C ALA A 26 5.36 -16.92 -4.34
N HIS A 27 5.22 -15.73 -4.94
CA HIS A 27 6.34 -14.97 -5.49
C HIS A 27 7.37 -14.58 -4.44
N ILE A 28 6.93 -14.05 -3.29
CA ILE A 28 7.82 -13.68 -2.17
C ILE A 28 8.50 -14.93 -1.58
N ALA A 29 7.76 -16.04 -1.40
CA ALA A 29 8.34 -17.28 -0.90
C ALA A 29 9.44 -17.82 -1.83
N ALA A 30 9.24 -17.70 -3.15
CA ALA A 30 10.26 -18.09 -4.13
C ALA A 30 11.52 -17.21 -4.03
N GLU A 31 11.37 -15.89 -3.83
CA GLU A 31 12.50 -14.97 -3.59
C GLU A 31 13.28 -15.36 -2.32
N VAL A 32 12.55 -15.65 -1.23
CA VAL A 32 13.14 -16.07 0.05
C VAL A 32 13.96 -17.35 -0.12
N ALA A 33 13.43 -18.35 -0.83
CA ALA A 33 14.14 -19.59 -1.10
C ALA A 33 15.41 -19.35 -1.93
N GLN A 34 15.33 -18.52 -2.98
CA GLN A 34 16.47 -18.16 -3.84
C GLN A 34 17.55 -17.37 -3.09
N SER A 35 17.17 -16.61 -2.05
CA SER A 35 18.07 -15.78 -1.24
C SER A 35 18.69 -16.52 -0.04
N GLY A 36 18.61 -17.85 -0.01
CA GLY A 36 19.16 -18.65 1.10
C GLY A 36 18.27 -18.71 2.34
N GLY A 37 16.95 -18.59 2.16
CA GLY A 37 15.93 -18.78 3.19
C GLY A 37 15.55 -17.52 3.97
N ARG A 38 16.10 -16.35 3.61
CA ARG A 38 15.72 -15.06 4.20
C ARG A 38 15.96 -13.91 3.23
N ILE A 39 15.19 -12.85 3.40
CA ILE A 39 15.40 -11.55 2.77
C ILE A 39 15.31 -10.45 3.83
N GLY A 40 15.86 -9.27 3.52
CA GLY A 40 15.63 -8.08 4.33
C GLY A 40 14.16 -7.64 4.28
N PHE A 41 13.73 -6.93 5.31
CA PHE A 41 12.36 -6.41 5.38
C PHE A 41 12.09 -5.36 4.30
N ASP A 42 13.11 -4.58 3.93
CA ASP A 42 13.12 -3.68 2.79
C ASP A 42 12.77 -4.41 1.49
N ARG A 43 13.41 -5.55 1.21
CA ARG A 43 13.12 -6.36 0.02
C ARG A 43 11.72 -6.98 0.08
N TYR A 44 11.30 -7.46 1.25
CA TYR A 44 9.92 -7.93 1.44
C TYR A 44 8.91 -6.82 1.11
N MET A 45 9.11 -5.61 1.65
CA MET A 45 8.23 -4.47 1.43
C MET A 45 8.25 -4.01 -0.02
N GLU A 46 9.43 -4.01 -0.67
CA GLU A 46 9.54 -3.72 -2.10
C GLU A 46 8.66 -4.66 -2.93
N LEU A 47 8.71 -5.95 -2.66
CA LEU A 47 7.88 -6.94 -3.38
C LEU A 47 6.40 -6.79 -3.04
N ALA A 48 6.06 -6.74 -1.75
CA ALA A 48 4.67 -6.66 -1.30
C ALA A 48 3.96 -5.40 -1.81
N LEU A 49 4.69 -4.29 -1.92
CA LEU A 49 4.13 -3.01 -2.35
C LEU A 49 4.26 -2.76 -3.85
N TYR A 50 5.37 -3.16 -4.47
CA TYR A 50 5.73 -2.67 -5.80
C TYR A 50 5.99 -3.75 -6.86
N ALA A 51 5.98 -5.04 -6.53
CA ALA A 51 6.18 -6.11 -7.51
C ALA A 51 5.28 -5.92 -8.75
N PRO A 52 5.82 -5.90 -9.98
CA PRO A 52 5.02 -5.64 -11.18
C PRO A 52 3.80 -6.56 -11.29
N GLY A 53 2.60 -5.97 -11.38
CA GLY A 53 1.33 -6.69 -11.51
C GLY A 53 0.85 -7.46 -10.26
N LEU A 54 1.60 -7.45 -9.15
CA LEU A 54 1.27 -8.18 -7.92
C LEU A 54 1.33 -7.32 -6.65
N GLY A 55 2.24 -6.37 -6.59
CA GLY A 55 2.41 -5.49 -5.45
C GLY A 55 1.21 -4.57 -5.27
N TYR A 56 0.92 -4.20 -4.03
CA TYR A 56 -0.21 -3.35 -3.67
C TYR A 56 -0.35 -2.12 -4.58
N TYR A 57 0.73 -1.36 -4.80
CA TYR A 57 0.75 -0.17 -5.65
C TYR A 57 0.86 -0.45 -7.15
N SER A 58 1.13 -1.70 -7.56
CA SER A 58 1.36 -2.10 -8.96
C SER A 58 0.27 -3.01 -9.55
N ALA A 59 -0.69 -3.48 -8.75
CA ALA A 59 -1.72 -4.45 -9.17
C ALA A 59 -3.01 -3.85 -9.76
N GLY A 60 -3.09 -2.52 -9.92
CA GLY A 60 -4.25 -1.86 -10.55
C GLY A 60 -5.55 -1.79 -9.72
N ALA A 61 -5.55 -2.19 -8.44
CA ALA A 61 -6.72 -2.00 -7.56
C ALA A 61 -6.98 -0.52 -7.24
N THR A 62 -8.24 -0.14 -7.00
CA THR A 62 -8.59 1.18 -6.44
C THR A 62 -8.05 1.27 -5.01
N LYS A 63 -7.14 2.21 -4.75
CA LYS A 63 -6.38 2.29 -3.47
C LYS A 63 -6.68 3.51 -2.62
N PHE A 64 -7.17 4.58 -3.22
CA PHE A 64 -7.38 5.88 -2.59
C PHE A 64 -8.86 6.28 -2.60
N GLY A 65 -9.25 7.09 -1.62
CA GLY A 65 -10.60 7.63 -1.49
C GLY A 65 -11.44 6.89 -0.45
N ALA A 66 -12.71 7.25 -0.32
CA ALA A 66 -13.62 6.66 0.68
C ALA A 66 -13.80 5.13 0.53
N GLU A 67 -13.58 4.61 -0.68
CA GLU A 67 -13.66 3.19 -1.02
C GLU A 67 -12.29 2.49 -1.02
N GLY A 68 -11.21 3.22 -0.71
CA GLY A 68 -9.85 2.67 -0.59
C GLY A 68 -9.51 2.29 0.85
N ASP A 69 -8.35 1.65 1.04
CA ASP A 69 -7.92 1.21 2.37
C ASP A 69 -7.57 2.39 3.30
N PHE A 70 -7.28 3.55 2.72
CA PHE A 70 -6.98 4.77 3.45
C PHE A 70 -7.31 6.02 2.62
N VAL A 71 -7.57 7.11 3.34
CA VAL A 71 -7.74 8.45 2.77
C VAL A 71 -6.44 9.23 2.87
N THR A 72 -6.20 10.13 1.91
CA THR A 72 -5.10 11.10 1.97
C THR A 72 -5.67 12.52 1.99
N ALA A 73 -4.88 13.51 2.46
CA ALA A 73 -5.36 14.89 2.60
C ALA A 73 -5.94 15.51 1.30
N PRO A 74 -5.39 15.24 0.09
CA PRO A 74 -6.02 15.66 -1.17
C PRO A 74 -7.46 15.15 -1.37
N GLU A 75 -7.77 13.94 -0.87
CA GLU A 75 -9.09 13.30 -1.05
C GLU A 75 -10.16 13.87 -0.12
N LEU A 76 -9.77 14.59 0.95
CA LEU A 76 -10.72 15.11 1.95
C LEU A 76 -11.37 16.43 1.51
N THR A 77 -10.58 17.33 0.92
CA THR A 77 -11.05 18.66 0.52
C THR A 77 -10.08 19.34 -0.45
N PRO A 78 -10.59 20.14 -1.42
CA PRO A 78 -9.74 20.97 -2.28
C PRO A 78 -8.90 22.01 -1.52
N LEU A 79 -9.19 22.26 -0.24
CA LEU A 79 -8.41 23.20 0.59
C LEU A 79 -6.96 22.77 0.79
N PHE A 80 -6.66 21.46 0.86
CA PHE A 80 -5.27 20.99 1.03
C PHE A 80 -4.37 21.46 -0.12
N GLY A 81 -4.80 21.26 -1.36
CA GLY A 81 -4.06 21.70 -2.55
C GLY A 81 -3.95 23.23 -2.64
N ARG A 82 -5.03 23.96 -2.32
CA ARG A 82 -5.01 25.44 -2.30
C ARG A 82 -4.01 25.99 -1.28
N THR A 83 -3.94 25.41 -0.09
CA THR A 83 -3.02 25.84 0.95
C THR A 83 -1.56 25.53 0.58
N LEU A 84 -1.29 24.38 -0.07
CA LEU A 84 0.05 24.03 -0.55
C LEU A 84 0.52 24.92 -1.71
N ALA A 85 -0.39 25.40 -2.56
CA ALA A 85 -0.04 26.22 -3.71
C ALA A 85 0.67 27.54 -3.32
N ALA A 86 0.26 28.18 -2.22
CA ALA A 86 0.82 29.46 -1.78
C ALA A 86 2.33 29.40 -1.47
N PRO A 87 2.84 28.49 -0.61
CA PRO A 87 4.27 28.36 -0.41
C PRO A 87 4.98 27.90 -1.69
N CYS A 88 4.43 26.97 -2.47
CA CYS A 88 5.06 26.52 -3.72
C CYS A 88 5.28 27.68 -4.71
N ALA A 89 4.28 28.55 -4.90
CA ALA A 89 4.41 29.75 -5.74
C ALA A 89 5.52 30.67 -5.22
N HIS A 90 5.54 30.93 -3.91
CA HIS A 90 6.60 31.71 -3.28
C HIS A 90 8.01 31.14 -3.53
N TRP A 91 8.18 29.81 -3.50
CA TRP A 91 9.47 29.18 -3.79
C TRP A 91 9.88 29.25 -5.26
N LEU A 92 8.93 29.20 -6.20
CA LEU A 92 9.19 29.25 -7.64
C LEU A 92 9.49 30.66 -8.15
N GLU A 93 8.99 31.69 -7.48
CA GLU A 93 9.17 33.10 -7.83
C GLU A 93 10.44 33.73 -7.22
N ARG A 94 11.27 32.93 -6.54
CA ARG A 94 12.57 33.33 -5.98
C ARG A 94 13.71 33.00 -6.92
#